data_AF-A0A7X8MGD9-F1
#
_entry.id   AF-A0A7X8MGD9-F1
#
_cell.length_a   1.000
_cell.length_b   1.000
_cell.length_c   1.000
_cell.angle_alpha   90.00
_cell.angle_beta   90.00
_cell.angle_gamma   90.00
#
_symmetry.space_group_name_H-M   'P 1'
#
loop_
_entity.id
_entity.type
_entity.pdbx_description
1 polymer ?
#
loop_
_entity_poly.entity_id
_entity_poly.type
_entity_poly.pdbx_seq_one_letter_code
_entity_poly.pdbx_strand_id
1 'polypeptide(L)'
;MSYKVIISDGTVLEKCINDIRFYTLQSDDYSSRHTNNRSSIKITGYIDTDESTVGLYNWALLPATNPDCYKEITVEHYKSGKLLRKVTFSKAFVVDYSEEYSNDEGVGFFMLHIRQIYAKNVEVDAPDDAPDETADANKTDSDSVPETEEQTQSQEAIEEKSSAGKAVMSFTERLEKKKEIKDNITIVEYGEHFTKDGRKKALKPNIQYTTPEGYTYRTDELGRIIYCEGTLQKGVAERNKYVQRTVGDKDRLPDDEGGHLVASIFKGSGDFDNLVPMDGNLNKGEWRKLENTWKKALSAEPPEEVKVKILPVYKGNSKRPERFIIEYNIGDDIFKKKNLKNAPGGK
;
A
#
# COMPACT_ATOMS: atom_id res chain seq x y z
N MET A 1 9.09 -7.04 0.00
CA MET A 1 8.14 -7.43 1.06
C MET A 1 6.86 -7.82 0.35
N SER A 2 6.30 -8.96 0.71
CA SER A 2 5.04 -9.47 0.16
C SER A 2 4.30 -10.19 1.27
N TYR A 3 3.00 -10.32 1.09
CA TYR A 3 2.13 -11.02 2.02
C TYR A 3 1.41 -12.14 1.29
N LYS A 4 1.09 -13.21 2.03
CA LYS A 4 0.21 -14.27 1.60
C LYS A 4 -0.86 -14.45 2.67
N VAL A 5 -2.12 -14.40 2.26
CA VAL A 5 -3.28 -14.57 3.14
C VAL A 5 -4.00 -15.84 2.72
N ILE A 6 -4.23 -16.73 3.67
CA ILE A 6 -4.90 -18.02 3.46
C ILE A 6 -6.09 -18.07 4.41
N ILE A 7 -7.28 -18.31 3.88
CA ILE A 7 -8.52 -18.46 4.66
C ILE A 7 -9.00 -19.91 4.49
N SER A 8 -9.52 -20.50 5.57
CA SER A 8 -10.04 -21.88 5.59
C SER A 8 -11.17 -22.20 4.61
N ASP A 9 -11.74 -21.21 3.92
CA ASP A 9 -12.70 -21.41 2.83
C ASP A 9 -12.05 -21.64 1.45
N GLY A 10 -10.72 -21.72 1.41
CA GLY A 10 -9.93 -21.90 0.19
C GLY A 10 -9.45 -20.59 -0.45
N THR A 11 -9.82 -19.42 0.10
CA THR A 11 -9.34 -18.14 -0.41
C THR A 11 -7.83 -17.98 -0.15
N VAL A 12 -7.06 -17.72 -1.22
CA VAL A 12 -5.63 -17.42 -1.15
C VAL A 12 -5.37 -16.11 -1.89
N LEU A 13 -4.75 -15.15 -1.20
CA LEU A 13 -4.45 -13.82 -1.74
C LEU A 13 -2.95 -13.54 -1.57
N GLU A 14 -2.28 -13.13 -2.64
CA GLU A 14 -0.85 -12.79 -2.63
C GLU A 14 -0.59 -11.52 -3.44
N LYS A 15 -1.11 -11.48 -4.67
CA LYS A 15 -0.87 -10.40 -5.64
C LYS A 15 -1.80 -9.21 -5.44
N CYS A 16 -3.00 -9.45 -4.96
CA CYS A 16 -4.01 -8.41 -4.78
C CYS A 16 -3.82 -7.61 -3.48
N ILE A 17 -3.01 -8.09 -2.54
CA ILE A 17 -2.80 -7.45 -1.23
C ILE A 17 -1.99 -6.17 -1.38
N ASN A 18 -2.54 -5.07 -0.86
CA ASN A 18 -1.89 -3.78 -0.80
C ASN A 18 -1.27 -3.49 0.58
N ASP A 19 -2.02 -3.69 1.66
CA ASP A 19 -1.56 -3.43 3.05
C ASP A 19 -2.18 -4.41 4.04
N ILE A 20 -1.42 -4.77 5.08
CA ILE A 20 -1.89 -5.57 6.22
C ILE A 20 -1.47 -4.90 7.52
N ARG A 21 -2.44 -4.70 8.42
CA ARG A 21 -2.21 -4.16 9.76
C ARG A 21 -2.71 -5.12 10.83
N PHE A 22 -1.88 -5.35 11.84
CA PHE A 22 -2.22 -6.12 13.03
C PHE A 22 -2.51 -5.15 14.19
N TYR A 23 -3.64 -5.33 14.85
CA TYR A 23 -4.06 -4.55 16.01
C TYR A 23 -4.20 -5.48 17.20
N THR A 24 -3.68 -5.08 18.35
CA THR A 24 -3.95 -5.73 19.63
C THR A 24 -4.45 -4.68 20.59
N LEU A 25 -5.72 -4.76 20.99
CA LEU A 25 -6.23 -3.98 22.11
C LEU A 25 -5.74 -4.64 23.38
N GLN A 26 -4.82 -3.97 24.06
CA GLN A 26 -4.43 -4.31 25.43
C GLN A 26 -5.39 -3.61 26.40
N SER A 27 -5.70 -4.26 27.51
CA SER A 27 -6.52 -3.63 28.55
C SER A 27 -5.68 -2.58 29.29
N ASP A 28 -6.21 -1.36 29.40
CA ASP A 28 -5.57 -0.26 30.13
C ASP A 28 -5.82 -0.33 31.65
N ASP A 29 -6.57 -1.35 32.12
CA ASP A 29 -6.98 -1.51 33.51
C ASP A 29 -6.21 -2.67 34.18
N TYR A 30 -5.59 -2.38 35.34
CA TYR A 30 -4.93 -3.36 36.21
C TYR A 30 -5.93 -4.37 36.83
N SER A 31 -7.24 -4.09 36.74
CA SER A 31 -8.30 -4.97 37.20
C SER A 31 -8.33 -6.30 36.44
N SER A 32 -8.04 -7.38 37.15
CA SER A 32 -7.99 -8.77 36.67
C SER A 32 -9.28 -9.34 36.04
N ARG A 33 -10.36 -8.56 35.98
CA ARG A 33 -11.67 -8.98 35.45
C ARG A 33 -11.81 -8.77 33.93
N HIS A 34 -11.00 -7.91 33.32
CA HIS A 34 -11.07 -7.59 31.88
C HIS A 34 -9.67 -7.47 31.24
N THR A 35 -8.81 -8.46 31.44
CA THR A 35 -7.41 -8.47 30.99
C THR A 35 -7.18 -9.08 29.60
N ASN A 36 -8.23 -9.54 28.91
CA ASN A 36 -8.05 -10.30 27.68
C ASN A 36 -7.86 -9.39 26.46
N ASN A 37 -6.69 -9.53 25.85
CA ASN A 37 -6.34 -8.81 24.63
C ASN A 37 -7.28 -9.18 23.48
N ARG A 38 -7.63 -8.20 22.65
CA ARG A 38 -8.37 -8.44 21.40
C ARG A 38 -7.46 -8.21 20.21
N SER A 39 -7.23 -9.27 19.44
CA SER A 39 -6.44 -9.20 18.21
C SER A 39 -7.35 -9.02 17.00
N SER A 40 -7.01 -8.06 16.14
CA SER A 40 -7.70 -7.80 14.88
C SER A 40 -6.69 -7.65 13.75
N ILE A 41 -7.10 -7.99 12.53
CA ILE A 41 -6.31 -7.80 11.32
C ILE A 41 -7.13 -6.95 10.36
N LYS A 42 -6.49 -5.98 9.75
CA LYS A 42 -7.05 -5.22 8.63
C LYS A 42 -6.24 -5.52 7.37
N ILE A 43 -6.91 -6.02 6.35
CA ILE A 43 -6.34 -6.38 5.06
C ILE A 43 -6.97 -5.47 4.02
N THR A 44 -6.14 -4.84 3.18
CA THR A 44 -6.63 -4.08 2.03
C THR A 44 -6.00 -4.60 0.75
N GLY A 45 -6.75 -4.52 -0.33
CA GLY A 45 -6.28 -5.00 -1.62
C GLY A 45 -7.13 -4.51 -2.77
N TYR A 46 -6.76 -4.94 -3.97
CA TYR A 46 -7.48 -4.64 -5.20
C TYR A 46 -8.43 -5.78 -5.56
N ILE A 47 -9.55 -5.43 -6.19
CA ILE A 47 -10.52 -6.33 -6.80
C ILE A 47 -10.21 -6.36 -8.31
N ASP A 48 -10.66 -7.39 -9.02
CA ASP A 48 -10.42 -7.57 -10.47
C ASP A 48 -8.94 -7.87 -10.83
N THR A 49 -8.23 -8.57 -9.93
CA THR A 49 -6.95 -9.22 -10.24
C THR A 49 -7.15 -10.65 -10.77
N ASP A 50 -6.07 -11.38 -11.02
CA ASP A 50 -6.08 -12.82 -11.32
C ASP A 50 -6.44 -13.69 -10.10
N GLU A 51 -6.68 -13.08 -8.94
CA GLU A 51 -7.05 -13.74 -7.69
C GLU A 51 -8.52 -13.44 -7.37
N SER A 52 -9.28 -14.46 -6.93
CA SER A 52 -10.69 -14.29 -6.60
C SER A 52 -10.87 -13.71 -5.20
N THR A 53 -11.55 -12.56 -5.08
CA THR A 53 -11.90 -11.93 -3.81
C THR A 53 -13.33 -12.22 -3.35
N VAL A 54 -14.10 -12.98 -4.13
CA VAL A 54 -15.53 -13.28 -3.86
C VAL A 54 -15.75 -13.94 -2.50
N GLY A 55 -14.79 -14.78 -2.07
CA GLY A 55 -14.81 -15.41 -0.75
C GLY A 55 -14.84 -14.41 0.41
N LEU A 56 -14.21 -13.24 0.24
CA LEU A 56 -14.19 -12.19 1.26
C LEU A 56 -15.56 -11.57 1.46
N TYR A 57 -16.25 -11.23 0.37
CA TYR A 57 -17.60 -10.67 0.42
C TYR A 57 -18.59 -11.70 1.01
N ASN A 58 -18.52 -12.95 0.55
CA ASN A 58 -19.35 -14.03 1.10
C ASN A 58 -19.13 -14.23 2.60
N TRP A 59 -17.88 -14.09 3.08
CA TRP A 59 -17.59 -14.17 4.50
C TRP A 59 -18.21 -12.99 5.27
N ALA A 60 -18.12 -11.78 4.74
CA ALA A 60 -18.66 -10.57 5.36
C ALA A 60 -20.21 -10.59 5.49
N LEU A 61 -20.91 -11.35 4.65
CA LEU A 61 -22.36 -11.52 4.73
C LEU A 61 -22.82 -12.40 5.90
N LEU A 62 -21.91 -13.14 6.54
CA LEU A 62 -22.26 -14.05 7.65
C LEU A 62 -22.28 -13.27 8.98
N PRO A 63 -23.44 -13.18 9.66
CA PRO A 63 -23.51 -12.52 10.96
C PRO A 63 -22.77 -13.34 12.02
N ALA A 64 -22.33 -12.67 13.10
CA ALA A 64 -21.62 -13.32 14.22
C ALA A 64 -22.43 -14.42 14.92
N THR A 65 -23.75 -14.46 14.73
CA THR A 65 -24.63 -15.53 15.24
C THR A 65 -24.55 -16.82 14.42
N ASN A 66 -24.01 -16.76 13.20
CA ASN A 66 -23.83 -17.92 12.34
C ASN A 66 -22.48 -18.61 12.67
N PRO A 67 -22.46 -19.90 13.06
CA PRO A 67 -21.20 -20.63 13.30
C PRO A 67 -20.21 -20.60 12.13
N ASP A 68 -20.70 -20.54 10.89
CA ASP A 68 -19.87 -20.53 9.68
C ASP A 68 -19.16 -19.18 9.45
N CYS A 69 -19.53 -18.12 10.21
CA CYS A 69 -18.82 -16.85 10.17
C CYS A 69 -17.41 -16.95 10.78
N TYR A 70 -17.11 -18.02 11.53
CA TYR A 70 -15.83 -18.20 12.19
C TYR A 70 -14.88 -19.02 11.33
N LYS A 71 -13.95 -18.34 10.67
CA LYS A 71 -12.94 -18.98 9.81
C LYS A 71 -11.56 -18.91 10.44
N GLU A 72 -10.75 -19.93 10.19
CA GLU A 72 -9.30 -19.82 10.37
C GLU A 72 -8.72 -18.96 9.24
N ILE A 73 -7.77 -18.09 9.61
CA ILE A 73 -7.00 -17.28 8.67
C ILE A 73 -5.53 -17.26 9.08
N THR A 74 -4.66 -17.41 8.09
CA THR A 74 -3.21 -17.33 8.22
C THR A 74 -2.68 -16.19 7.37
N VAL A 75 -1.80 -15.36 7.93
CA VAL A 75 -1.08 -14.30 7.23
C VAL A 75 0.42 -14.56 7.32
N GLU A 76 1.04 -14.76 6.17
CA GLU A 76 2.49 -14.93 6.03
C GLU A 76 3.10 -13.64 5.45
N HIS A 77 4.15 -13.15 6.10
CA HIS A 77 4.91 -11.98 5.67
C HIS A 77 6.30 -12.41 5.20
N TYR A 78 6.65 -12.05 3.97
CA TYR A 78 7.93 -12.35 3.35
C TYR A 78 8.76 -11.10 3.09
N LYS A 79 10.08 -11.20 3.25
CA LYS A 79 11.05 -10.17 2.85
C LYS A 79 12.23 -10.84 2.15
N SER A 80 12.56 -10.35 0.95
CA SER A 80 13.62 -10.90 0.11
C SER A 80 13.51 -12.41 -0.09
N GLY A 81 12.29 -12.91 -0.31
CA GLY A 81 11.99 -14.34 -0.51
C GLY A 81 11.96 -15.19 0.77
N LYS A 82 12.45 -14.68 1.91
CA LYS A 82 12.38 -15.38 3.20
C LYS A 82 11.08 -15.08 3.92
N LEU A 83 10.45 -16.11 4.50
CA LEU A 83 9.38 -15.91 5.48
C LEU A 83 9.98 -15.14 6.67
N LEU A 84 9.29 -14.09 7.13
CA LEU A 84 9.69 -13.33 8.31
C LEU A 84 8.79 -13.63 9.49
N ARG A 85 7.49 -13.78 9.22
CA ARG A 85 6.48 -13.92 10.25
C ARG A 85 5.27 -14.62 9.68
N LYS A 86 4.71 -15.54 10.45
CA LYS A 86 3.41 -16.17 10.20
C LYS A 86 2.49 -15.84 11.36
N VAL A 87 1.26 -15.40 11.08
CA VAL A 87 0.26 -15.08 12.10
C VAL A 87 -1.03 -15.84 11.79
N THR A 88 -1.48 -16.66 12.73
CA THR A 88 -2.68 -17.49 12.55
C THR A 88 -3.75 -17.13 13.57
N PHE A 89 -4.95 -16.81 13.08
CA PHE A 89 -6.16 -16.73 13.91
C PHE A 89 -6.99 -17.98 13.67
N SER A 90 -7.02 -18.89 14.66
CA SER A 90 -7.77 -20.14 14.58
C SER A 90 -9.29 -19.96 14.43
N LYS A 91 -9.84 -18.85 14.93
CA LYS A 91 -11.23 -18.43 14.69
C LYS A 91 -11.33 -16.90 14.64
N ALA A 92 -11.57 -16.37 13.46
CA ALA A 92 -11.83 -14.96 13.21
C ALA A 92 -13.21 -14.78 12.58
N PHE A 93 -13.79 -13.59 12.74
CA PHE A 93 -15.01 -13.18 12.06
C PHE A 93 -14.83 -11.77 11.49
N VAL A 94 -15.61 -11.44 10.48
CA VAL A 94 -15.58 -10.10 9.85
C VAL A 94 -16.27 -9.09 10.76
N VAL A 95 -15.56 -8.01 11.08
CA VAL A 95 -16.08 -6.85 11.83
C VAL A 95 -16.60 -5.80 10.87
N ASP A 96 -15.88 -5.58 9.77
CA ASP A 96 -16.21 -4.59 8.77
C ASP A 96 -15.65 -5.01 7.40
N TYR A 97 -16.38 -4.70 6.34
CA TYR A 97 -16.02 -5.01 4.96
C TYR A 97 -16.54 -3.93 4.03
N SER A 98 -15.70 -3.51 3.08
CA SER A 98 -16.11 -2.57 2.04
C SER A 98 -15.42 -2.88 0.72
N GLU A 99 -16.12 -2.58 -0.37
CA GLU A 99 -15.61 -2.60 -1.73
C GLU A 99 -15.92 -1.27 -2.42
N GLU A 100 -14.93 -0.70 -3.10
CA GLU A 100 -15.08 0.50 -3.91
C GLU A 100 -14.71 0.18 -5.36
N TYR A 101 -15.59 0.51 -6.31
CA TYR A 101 -15.36 0.25 -7.74
C TYR A 101 -15.17 1.59 -8.49
N SER A 102 -14.16 1.65 -9.36
CA SER A 102 -13.89 2.83 -10.17
C SER A 102 -13.93 2.51 -11.66
N ASN A 103 -14.87 3.14 -12.37
CA ASN A 103 -15.01 3.03 -13.82
C ASN A 103 -13.81 3.64 -14.59
N ASP A 104 -13.04 4.53 -13.94
CA ASP A 104 -11.91 5.21 -14.57
C ASP A 104 -10.63 4.34 -14.58
N GLU A 105 -10.52 3.38 -13.66
CA GLU A 105 -9.35 2.50 -13.55
C GLU A 105 -9.62 1.04 -13.97
N GLY A 106 -10.89 0.62 -14.02
CA GLY A 106 -11.26 -0.77 -14.30
C GLY A 106 -10.83 -1.75 -13.20
N VAL A 107 -10.67 -1.26 -11.98
CA VAL A 107 -10.16 -2.01 -10.82
C VAL A 107 -10.94 -1.57 -9.58
N GLY A 108 -11.50 -2.52 -8.84
CA GLY A 108 -12.07 -2.26 -7.52
C GLY A 108 -11.04 -2.31 -6.39
N PHE A 109 -11.44 -1.93 -5.18
CA PHE A 109 -10.62 -1.96 -3.97
C PHE A 109 -11.44 -2.56 -2.84
N PHE A 110 -10.85 -3.46 -2.05
CA PHE A 110 -11.50 -4.02 -0.86
C PHE A 110 -10.76 -3.67 0.43
N MET A 111 -11.52 -3.59 1.51
CA MET A 111 -11.02 -3.71 2.88
C MET A 111 -11.75 -4.81 3.60
N LEU A 112 -10.98 -5.68 4.24
CA LEU A 112 -11.45 -6.68 5.18
C LEU A 112 -10.88 -6.36 6.57
N HIS A 113 -11.75 -6.09 7.55
CA HIS A 113 -11.40 -5.98 8.96
C HIS A 113 -11.96 -7.19 9.70
N ILE A 114 -11.07 -7.99 10.26
CA ILE A 114 -11.43 -9.19 11.02
C ILE A 114 -10.96 -9.11 12.46
N ARG A 115 -11.69 -9.80 13.33
CA ARG A 115 -11.35 -9.92 14.74
C ARG A 115 -11.41 -11.36 15.18
N GLN A 116 -10.48 -11.72 16.06
CA GLN A 116 -10.47 -13.03 16.69
C GLN A 116 -11.62 -13.18 17.70
N ILE A 117 -12.20 -14.38 17.80
CA ILE A 117 -13.12 -14.71 18.90
C ILE A 117 -12.37 -14.79 20.24
N TYR A 118 -13.04 -14.37 21.32
CA TYR A 118 -12.51 -14.36 22.69
C TYR A 118 -11.89 -15.72 23.11
N ALA A 119 -10.79 -15.65 23.86
CA ALA A 119 -10.11 -16.78 24.53
C ALA A 119 -9.59 -17.89 23.59
N LYS A 120 -9.11 -17.55 22.39
CA LYS A 120 -8.42 -18.50 21.50
C LYS A 120 -6.99 -18.07 21.20
N ASN A 121 -6.14 -19.03 20.83
CA ASN A 121 -4.71 -18.81 20.60
C ASN A 121 -4.49 -18.05 19.28
N VAL A 122 -3.63 -17.04 19.33
CA VAL A 122 -2.94 -16.47 18.17
C VAL A 122 -1.57 -17.10 18.14
N GLU A 123 -1.25 -17.80 17.05
CA GLU A 123 0.09 -18.36 16.85
C GLU A 123 0.89 -17.38 16.00
N VAL A 124 2.09 -17.04 16.46
CA VAL A 124 3.02 -16.16 15.76
C VAL A 124 4.36 -16.86 15.65
N ASP A 125 4.66 -17.38 14.47
CA ASP A 125 5.93 -18.06 14.20
C ASP A 125 6.90 -17.11 13.49
N ALA A 126 8.15 -17.12 13.93
CA ALA A 126 9.29 -16.58 13.20
C ALA A 126 10.17 -17.77 12.77
N PRO A 127 10.76 -17.77 11.57
CA PRO A 127 11.67 -18.84 11.20
C PRO A 127 12.96 -18.79 12.03
N ASP A 128 13.33 -19.92 12.62
CA ASP A 128 14.57 -20.09 13.38
C ASP A 128 15.80 -19.96 12.46
N ASP A 129 16.68 -19.01 12.76
CA ASP A 129 18.04 -18.92 12.19
C ASP A 129 19.06 -19.18 13.33
N ALA A 130 19.70 -20.36 13.30
CA ALA A 130 21.03 -20.77 13.85
C ALA A 130 21.07 -21.99 14.84
N PRO A 131 22.17 -22.78 14.85
CA PRO A 131 22.13 -24.24 14.93
C PRO A 131 22.60 -24.92 16.24
N ASP A 132 22.10 -26.15 16.41
CA ASP A 132 22.62 -27.40 17.02
C ASP A 132 23.33 -27.40 18.40
N GLU A 133 22.77 -28.16 19.35
CA GLU A 133 23.36 -29.39 19.91
C GLU A 133 22.59 -29.82 21.18
N THR A 134 21.99 -31.01 21.15
CA THR A 134 22.28 -32.11 22.10
C THR A 134 21.38 -33.30 21.80
N ALA A 135 22.05 -34.41 21.45
CA ALA A 135 21.48 -35.74 21.34
C ALA A 135 21.06 -36.28 22.72
N ASP A 136 19.97 -37.04 22.78
CA ASP A 136 20.10 -38.46 23.15
C ASP A 136 18.89 -39.28 22.68
N ALA A 137 19.17 -40.54 22.39
CA ALA A 137 18.36 -41.52 21.70
C ALA A 137 17.38 -42.26 22.63
N ASN A 138 16.26 -42.76 22.07
CA ASN A 138 16.02 -44.20 22.07
C ASN A 138 14.94 -44.66 21.08
N LYS A 139 15.26 -45.81 20.47
CA LYS A 139 14.59 -46.58 19.42
C LYS A 139 13.20 -47.11 19.83
N THR A 140 12.31 -47.32 18.85
CA THR A 140 11.92 -48.69 18.43
C THR A 140 11.15 -48.72 17.10
N ASP A 141 11.46 -49.74 16.31
CA ASP A 141 10.96 -50.11 14.97
C ASP A 141 9.44 -50.35 14.88
N SER A 142 8.87 -50.09 13.70
CA SER A 142 8.14 -51.14 12.94
C SER A 142 7.91 -50.73 11.48
N ASP A 143 8.35 -51.61 10.58
CA ASP A 143 8.17 -51.62 9.13
C ASP A 143 6.70 -51.61 8.67
N SER A 144 6.40 -50.95 7.55
CA SER A 144 5.93 -51.61 6.30
C SER A 144 5.59 -50.62 5.17
N VAL A 145 6.21 -50.88 4.02
CA VAL A 145 6.00 -50.36 2.64
C VAL A 145 5.04 -51.39 1.95
N PRO A 146 4.30 -51.18 0.81
CA PRO A 146 4.56 -50.31 -0.35
C PRO A 146 3.39 -49.55 -1.03
N GLU A 147 3.80 -48.63 -1.91
CA GLU A 147 3.35 -48.28 -3.28
C GLU A 147 1.90 -48.51 -3.72
N THR A 148 1.32 -47.51 -4.40
CA THR A 148 1.11 -47.59 -5.86
C THR A 148 0.98 -46.20 -6.49
N GLU A 149 1.80 -45.94 -7.52
CA GLU A 149 1.66 -44.86 -8.50
C GLU A 149 0.63 -45.22 -9.59
N GLU A 150 -0.06 -44.22 -10.15
CA GLU A 150 -0.38 -44.07 -11.59
C GLU A 150 -0.97 -42.64 -11.76
N GLN A 151 -0.27 -41.67 -12.38
CA GLN A 151 -0.22 -41.37 -13.83
C GLN A 151 -1.61 -41.26 -14.50
N THR A 152 -1.98 -40.34 -15.39
CA THR A 152 -1.47 -39.11 -16.02
C THR A 152 -2.68 -38.57 -16.82
N GLN A 153 -2.74 -37.27 -17.10
CA GLN A 153 -3.09 -36.65 -18.41
C GLN A 153 -4.00 -35.42 -18.36
N SER A 154 -3.33 -34.33 -18.74
CA SER A 154 -3.72 -33.10 -19.42
C SER A 154 -4.77 -33.21 -20.53
N GLN A 155 -5.50 -32.11 -20.75
CA GLN A 155 -5.88 -31.48 -22.03
C GLN A 155 -6.88 -30.33 -21.72
N GLU A 156 -7.01 -29.22 -22.44
CA GLU A 156 -6.28 -28.55 -23.51
C GLU A 156 -6.89 -27.14 -23.61
N ALA A 157 -6.08 -26.16 -24.06
CA ALA A 157 -6.49 -24.79 -24.28
C ALA A 157 -7.26 -24.62 -25.60
N ILE A 158 -8.17 -23.65 -25.66
CA ILE A 158 -8.68 -23.10 -26.92
C ILE A 158 -8.32 -21.61 -26.97
N GLU A 159 -7.46 -21.28 -27.94
CA GLU A 159 -7.15 -19.91 -28.38
C GLU A 159 -8.29 -19.36 -29.25
N GLU A 160 -8.67 -18.10 -29.02
CA GLU A 160 -9.18 -17.23 -30.10
C GLU A 160 -8.46 -15.88 -30.08
N LYS A 161 -7.94 -15.50 -31.24
CA LYS A 161 -7.26 -14.22 -31.53
C LYS A 161 -8.27 -13.14 -31.91
N SER A 162 -8.09 -11.90 -31.45
CA SER A 162 -8.33 -10.71 -32.30
C SER A 162 -7.65 -9.41 -31.83
N SER A 163 -6.81 -8.89 -32.73
CA SER A 163 -6.56 -7.48 -33.10
C SER A 163 -5.88 -6.49 -32.15
N ALA A 164 -4.89 -5.80 -32.75
CA ALA A 164 -4.00 -4.81 -32.17
C ALA A 164 -4.69 -3.51 -31.73
N GLY A 165 -4.61 -3.23 -30.43
CA GLY A 165 -4.68 -1.89 -29.84
C GLY A 165 -3.41 -1.66 -29.02
N LYS A 166 -2.93 -0.41 -28.95
CA LYS A 166 -1.72 -0.02 -28.19
C LYS A 166 -1.69 -0.71 -26.82
N ALA A 167 -0.66 -1.51 -26.57
CA ALA A 167 -0.50 -2.27 -25.34
C ALA A 167 -0.45 -1.32 -24.13
N VAL A 168 -1.57 -1.24 -23.42
CA VAL A 168 -1.63 -0.72 -22.07
C VAL A 168 -0.97 -1.78 -21.20
N MET A 169 0.17 -1.46 -20.57
CA MET A 169 0.89 -2.44 -19.74
C MET A 169 -0.04 -3.07 -18.72
N SER A 170 0.08 -4.39 -18.57
CA SER A 170 -0.73 -5.19 -17.66
C SER A 170 -0.47 -4.76 -16.20
N PHE A 171 -1.44 -5.00 -15.32
CA PHE A 171 -1.33 -4.58 -13.92
C PHE A 171 -0.15 -5.27 -13.20
N THR A 172 0.08 -6.55 -13.52
CA THR A 172 1.24 -7.34 -13.09
C THR A 172 2.56 -6.70 -13.54
N GLU A 173 2.66 -6.25 -14.79
CA GLU A 173 3.83 -5.49 -15.29
C GLU A 173 4.05 -4.17 -14.53
N ARG A 174 2.97 -3.47 -14.12
CA ARG A 174 3.10 -2.24 -13.32
C ARG A 174 3.59 -2.52 -11.89
N LEU A 175 3.21 -3.65 -11.31
CA LEU A 175 3.66 -4.09 -9.99
C LEU A 175 5.11 -4.57 -10.00
N GLU A 176 5.52 -5.28 -11.05
CA GLU A 176 6.90 -5.71 -11.26
C GLU A 176 7.81 -4.50 -11.46
N LYS A 177 7.40 -3.52 -12.26
CA LYS A 177 8.15 -2.27 -12.43
C LYS A 177 8.27 -1.47 -11.13
N LYS A 178 7.26 -1.51 -10.24
CA LYS A 178 7.35 -0.95 -8.89
C LYS A 178 8.36 -1.68 -8.00
N LYS A 179 8.52 -3.00 -8.16
CA LYS A 179 9.52 -3.80 -7.43
C LYS A 179 10.93 -3.54 -7.95
N GLU A 180 11.14 -3.49 -9.26
CA GLU A 180 12.44 -3.16 -9.88
C GLU A 180 12.96 -1.77 -9.48
N ILE A 181 12.08 -0.76 -9.42
CA ILE A 181 12.43 0.58 -8.93
C ILE A 181 12.95 0.51 -7.49
N LYS A 182 12.45 -0.39 -6.65
CA LYS A 182 12.86 -0.50 -5.24
C LYS A 182 14.29 -1.03 -5.08
N ASP A 183 14.80 -1.78 -6.05
CA ASP A 183 16.08 -2.48 -5.96
C ASP A 183 17.29 -1.64 -6.45
N ASN A 184 17.06 -0.50 -7.13
CA ASN A 184 18.13 0.38 -7.64
C ASN A 184 18.12 1.81 -7.06
N ILE A 185 17.55 2.00 -5.87
CA ILE A 185 17.42 3.30 -5.21
C ILE A 185 18.52 3.52 -4.18
N THR A 186 19.22 4.65 -4.28
CA THR A 186 20.20 5.09 -3.28
C THR A 186 19.53 5.94 -2.19
N ILE A 187 19.66 5.57 -0.93
CA ILE A 187 19.15 6.37 0.20
C ILE A 187 20.16 7.48 0.51
N VAL A 188 19.70 8.73 0.58
CA VAL A 188 20.53 9.90 0.91
C VAL A 188 19.92 10.72 2.04
N GLU A 189 20.79 11.40 2.78
CA GLU A 189 20.37 12.33 3.83
C GLU A 189 19.62 13.54 3.25
N TYR A 190 18.75 14.14 4.07
CA TYR A 190 18.06 15.37 3.67
C TYR A 190 19.05 16.52 3.48
N GLY A 191 18.91 17.28 2.39
CA GLY A 191 19.89 18.26 1.91
C GLY A 191 20.81 17.71 0.81
N GLU A 192 21.18 16.43 0.89
CA GLU A 192 22.03 15.77 -0.11
C GLU A 192 21.24 15.28 -1.33
N HIS A 193 19.92 15.36 -1.33
CA HIS A 193 19.07 14.95 -2.45
C HIS A 193 19.09 15.91 -3.64
N PHE A 194 19.67 17.10 -3.48
CA PHE A 194 19.77 18.08 -4.56
C PHE A 194 21.04 17.94 -5.39
N THR A 195 20.93 18.33 -6.65
CA THR A 195 22.03 18.48 -7.61
C THR A 195 21.80 19.74 -8.45
N LYS A 196 22.63 19.93 -9.48
CA LYS A 196 22.47 20.98 -10.48
C LYS A 196 22.24 20.39 -11.86
N ASP A 197 21.17 20.83 -12.51
CA ASP A 197 20.94 20.66 -13.95
C ASP A 197 21.37 21.96 -14.64
N GLY A 198 22.63 21.98 -15.11
CA GLY A 198 23.31 23.20 -15.53
C GLY A 198 23.44 24.21 -14.39
N ARG A 199 22.71 25.33 -14.48
CA ARG A 199 22.69 26.38 -13.43
C ARG A 199 21.50 26.29 -12.48
N LYS A 200 20.56 25.37 -12.73
CA LYS A 200 19.32 25.24 -11.96
C LYS A 200 19.46 24.16 -10.90
N LYS A 201 18.84 24.38 -9.75
CA LYS A 201 18.68 23.37 -8.70
C LYS A 201 17.73 22.28 -9.21
N ALA A 202 18.10 21.02 -9.02
CA ALA A 202 17.33 19.84 -9.41
C ALA A 202 17.48 18.73 -8.38
N LEU A 203 16.67 17.68 -8.45
CA LEU A 203 16.84 16.49 -7.63
C LEU A 203 17.81 15.51 -8.27
N LYS A 204 18.57 14.78 -7.45
CA LYS A 204 19.37 13.66 -7.94
C LYS A 204 18.45 12.55 -8.48
N PRO A 205 18.89 11.80 -9.49
CA PRO A 205 18.15 10.65 -10.00
C PRO A 205 18.30 9.41 -9.11
N ASN A 206 17.32 8.52 -9.15
CA ASN A 206 17.32 7.20 -8.48
C ASN A 206 17.68 7.26 -6.98
N ILE A 207 17.14 8.24 -6.25
CA ILE A 207 17.37 8.37 -4.81
C ILE A 207 16.09 8.26 -4.01
N GLN A 208 16.25 7.96 -2.73
CA GLN A 208 15.25 8.15 -1.68
C GLN A 208 15.79 9.12 -0.64
N TYR A 209 14.94 10.04 -0.20
CA TYR A 209 15.23 10.94 0.92
C TYR A 209 13.99 11.08 1.80
N THR A 210 14.20 11.39 3.07
CA THR A 210 13.13 11.63 4.03
C THR A 210 13.32 13.01 4.64
N THR A 211 12.28 13.85 4.64
CA THR A 211 12.35 15.18 5.23
C THR A 211 12.44 15.10 6.76
N PRO A 212 12.88 16.16 7.47
CA PRO A 212 12.86 16.19 8.93
C PRO A 212 11.46 15.96 9.52
N GLU A 213 10.40 16.27 8.77
CA GLU A 213 9.00 16.02 9.11
C GLU A 213 8.55 14.57 8.85
N GLY A 214 9.44 13.70 8.36
CA GLY A 214 9.15 12.28 8.16
C GLY A 214 8.48 11.94 6.83
N TYR A 215 8.43 12.87 5.87
CA TYR A 215 7.92 12.60 4.53
C TYR A 215 9.00 11.96 3.66
N THR A 216 8.76 10.76 3.15
CA THR A 216 9.71 10.01 2.33
C THR A 216 9.37 10.15 0.87
N TYR A 217 10.37 10.49 0.05
CA TYR A 217 10.24 10.69 -1.39
C TYR A 217 11.18 9.77 -2.16
N ARG A 218 10.82 9.46 -3.40
CA ARG A 218 11.71 8.77 -4.36
C ARG A 218 11.72 9.46 -5.70
N THR A 219 12.88 9.46 -6.34
CA THR A 219 13.07 9.96 -7.70
C THR A 219 13.39 8.84 -8.68
N ASP A 220 13.03 9.05 -9.95
CA ASP A 220 13.45 8.18 -11.05
C ASP A 220 14.81 8.59 -11.64
N GLU A 221 15.21 7.93 -12.72
CA GLU A 221 16.47 8.17 -13.43
C GLU A 221 16.63 9.58 -14.01
N LEU A 222 15.53 10.35 -14.12
CA LEU A 222 15.52 11.74 -14.58
C LEU A 222 15.45 12.74 -13.42
N GLY A 223 15.45 12.26 -12.17
CA GLY A 223 15.29 13.11 -10.98
C GLY A 223 13.86 13.60 -10.76
N ARG A 224 12.85 12.94 -11.36
CA ARG A 224 11.44 13.31 -11.15
C ARG A 224 10.90 12.59 -9.93
N ILE A 225 10.12 13.27 -9.09
CA ILE A 225 9.46 12.64 -7.94
C ILE A 225 8.42 11.65 -8.45
N ILE A 226 8.59 10.37 -8.13
CA ILE A 226 7.66 9.28 -8.50
C ILE A 226 6.91 8.72 -7.29
N TYR A 227 7.30 9.14 -6.08
CA TYR A 227 6.75 8.65 -4.83
C TYR A 227 6.88 9.69 -3.72
N CYS A 228 5.85 9.83 -2.91
CA CYS A 228 5.84 10.56 -1.64
C CYS A 228 4.96 9.78 -0.65
N GLU A 229 5.41 9.58 0.58
CA GLU A 229 4.66 8.93 1.64
C GLU A 229 4.94 9.57 3.00
N GLY A 230 3.92 9.64 3.86
CA GLY A 230 4.11 9.93 5.28
C GLY A 230 2.81 10.17 6.04
N THR A 231 2.94 10.33 7.35
CA THR A 231 1.85 10.77 8.22
C THR A 231 1.85 12.30 8.24
N LEU A 232 0.73 12.91 7.83
CA LEU A 232 0.58 14.35 7.76
C LEU A 232 0.64 14.99 9.15
N GLN A 233 1.39 16.08 9.26
CA GLN A 233 1.51 16.85 10.49
C GLN A 233 0.85 18.22 10.35
N LYS A 234 0.13 18.69 11.37
CA LYS A 234 -0.37 20.06 11.40
C LYS A 234 0.78 21.06 11.54
N GLY A 235 0.85 22.04 10.64
CA GLY A 235 1.84 23.12 10.71
C GLY A 235 2.07 23.80 9.37
N VAL A 236 2.57 25.03 9.35
CA VAL A 236 2.77 25.79 8.11
C VAL A 236 4.25 25.88 7.78
N ALA A 237 4.65 25.31 6.65
CA ALA A 237 5.99 25.50 6.07
C ALA A 237 6.04 26.75 5.17
N GLU A 238 7.24 27.31 5.02
CA GLU A 238 7.49 28.46 4.16
C GLU A 238 7.34 28.08 2.67
N ARG A 239 6.73 28.99 1.90
CA ARG A 239 6.52 28.81 0.46
C ARG A 239 7.60 29.52 -0.33
N ASN A 240 8.17 28.84 -1.33
CA ASN A 240 9.08 29.46 -2.27
C ASN A 240 8.38 29.83 -3.58
N LYS A 241 8.06 31.13 -3.76
CA LYS A 241 7.40 31.65 -4.96
C LYS A 241 8.19 31.42 -6.24
N TYR A 242 9.52 31.36 -6.16
CA TYR A 242 10.36 31.11 -7.34
C TYR A 242 10.17 29.66 -7.82
N VAL A 243 10.26 28.69 -6.92
CA VAL A 243 10.05 27.27 -7.24
C VAL A 243 8.64 27.04 -7.75
N GLN A 244 7.63 27.62 -7.10
CA GLN A 244 6.24 27.52 -7.52
C GLN A 244 6.00 28.01 -8.97
N ARG A 245 6.79 28.96 -9.46
CA ARG A 245 6.70 29.50 -10.82
C ARG A 245 7.57 28.77 -11.84
N THR A 246 8.56 27.99 -11.41
CA THR A 246 9.61 27.46 -12.29
C THR A 246 9.67 25.93 -12.36
N VAL A 247 9.06 25.22 -11.41
CA VAL A 247 8.98 23.75 -11.44
C VAL A 247 8.38 23.26 -12.77
N GLY A 248 8.99 22.21 -13.35
CA GLY A 248 8.65 21.63 -14.65
C GLY A 248 9.43 22.16 -15.84
N ASP A 249 10.11 23.30 -15.70
CA ASP A 249 10.84 23.96 -16.78
C ASP A 249 10.00 24.07 -18.07
N LYS A 250 10.49 23.49 -19.17
CA LYS A 250 9.90 23.53 -20.51
C LYS A 250 8.66 22.63 -20.66
N ASP A 251 8.47 21.66 -19.76
CA ASP A 251 7.36 20.71 -19.83
C ASP A 251 6.13 21.22 -19.05
N ARG A 252 6.29 22.30 -18.28
CA ARG A 252 5.21 23.00 -17.59
C ARG A 252 4.29 23.66 -18.62
N LEU A 253 2.99 23.46 -18.47
CA LEU A 253 1.98 24.15 -19.28
C LEU A 253 1.68 25.57 -18.75
N PRO A 254 1.20 26.50 -19.58
CA PRO A 254 0.94 27.89 -19.17
C PRO A 254 -0.06 28.03 -18.01
N ASP A 255 -1.00 27.08 -17.89
CA ASP A 255 -2.04 26.99 -16.87
C ASP A 255 -1.63 26.15 -15.64
N ASP A 256 -0.42 25.57 -15.64
CA ASP A 256 0.11 24.88 -14.48
C ASP A 256 0.57 25.84 -13.39
N GLU A 257 0.34 25.44 -12.14
CA GLU A 257 0.92 25.97 -10.92
C GLU A 257 2.02 25.04 -10.40
N GLY A 258 2.83 25.53 -9.45
CA GLY A 258 3.72 24.66 -8.67
C GLY A 258 2.91 24.00 -7.57
N GLY A 259 2.28 22.88 -7.92
CA GLY A 259 1.47 22.08 -7.01
C GLY A 259 2.36 21.38 -5.98
N HIS A 260 1.98 21.47 -4.71
CA HIS A 260 2.66 20.71 -3.66
C HIS A 260 2.11 19.29 -3.63
N LEU A 261 2.97 18.28 -3.48
CA LEU A 261 2.50 16.92 -3.19
C LEU A 261 2.00 16.84 -1.74
N VAL A 262 2.79 17.36 -0.79
CA VAL A 262 2.35 17.61 0.58
C VAL A 262 2.17 19.11 0.78
N ALA A 263 0.94 19.54 1.09
CA ALA A 263 0.60 20.95 1.24
C ALA A 263 1.46 21.66 2.30
N SER A 264 1.67 22.97 2.15
CA SER A 264 2.41 23.77 3.14
C SER A 264 1.75 23.73 4.53
N ILE A 265 0.42 23.57 4.60
CA ILE A 265 -0.35 23.43 5.86
C ILE A 265 -0.13 22.09 6.57
N PHE A 266 0.58 21.17 5.91
CA PHE A 266 1.07 19.93 6.47
C PHE A 266 2.60 19.92 6.64
N LYS A 267 3.21 21.09 6.78
CA LYS A 267 4.67 21.28 6.77
C LYS A 267 5.40 20.72 5.53
N GLY A 268 4.72 20.57 4.40
CA GLY A 268 5.39 20.13 3.17
C GLY A 268 6.37 21.20 2.65
N SER A 269 7.54 20.75 2.19
CA SER A 269 8.61 21.63 1.67
C SER A 269 8.09 22.54 0.56
N GLY A 270 8.52 23.81 0.58
CA GLY A 270 8.25 24.78 -0.47
C GLY A 270 9.22 24.69 -1.66
N ASP A 271 10.18 23.76 -1.64
CA ASP A 271 11.28 23.64 -2.61
C ASP A 271 11.05 22.49 -3.64
N PHE A 272 11.95 22.34 -4.61
CA PHE A 272 11.80 21.40 -5.74
C PHE A 272 11.62 19.92 -5.34
N ASP A 273 11.89 19.58 -4.08
CA ASP A 273 11.77 18.25 -3.48
C ASP A 273 10.33 17.85 -3.10
N ASN A 274 9.37 18.75 -3.23
CA ASN A 274 7.95 18.48 -2.95
C ASN A 274 6.98 19.13 -3.96
N LEU A 275 7.51 19.82 -4.98
CA LEU A 275 6.69 20.48 -5.99
C LEU A 275 6.76 19.78 -7.34
N VAL A 276 5.63 19.81 -8.04
CA VAL A 276 5.48 19.31 -9.42
C VAL A 276 4.66 20.31 -10.24
N PRO A 277 4.78 20.31 -11.58
CA PRO A 277 3.86 21.04 -12.44
C PRO A 277 2.48 20.41 -12.34
N MET A 278 1.50 21.18 -11.87
CA MET A 278 0.14 20.72 -11.64
C MET A 278 -0.83 21.71 -12.25
N ASP A 279 -1.80 21.21 -13.02
CA ASP A 279 -2.87 22.01 -13.60
C ASP A 279 -3.50 22.90 -12.52
N GLY A 280 -3.62 24.21 -12.79
CA GLY A 280 -4.09 25.16 -11.79
C GLY A 280 -5.52 24.89 -11.34
N ASN A 281 -6.40 24.39 -12.21
CA ASN A 281 -7.76 24.05 -11.83
C ASN A 281 -7.80 22.80 -10.93
N LEU A 282 -7.01 21.76 -11.25
CA LEU A 282 -6.81 20.61 -10.37
C LEU A 282 -6.26 21.04 -8.99
N ASN A 283 -5.17 21.81 -8.98
CA ASN A 283 -4.46 22.24 -7.77
C ASN A 283 -5.40 23.02 -6.82
N LYS A 284 -6.23 23.92 -7.37
CA LYS A 284 -7.18 24.74 -6.59
C LYS A 284 -8.54 24.06 -6.38
N GLY A 285 -8.81 22.97 -7.09
CA GLY A 285 -10.06 22.22 -7.10
C GLY A 285 -9.97 20.91 -6.32
N GLU A 286 -9.95 19.78 -7.02
CA GLU A 286 -9.98 18.45 -6.41
C GLU A 286 -8.81 18.20 -5.46
N TRP A 287 -7.61 18.68 -5.78
CA TRP A 287 -6.45 18.55 -4.89
C TRP A 287 -6.68 19.28 -3.56
N ARG A 288 -7.10 20.55 -3.63
CA ARG A 288 -7.46 21.36 -2.46
C ARG A 288 -8.60 20.75 -1.63
N LYS A 289 -9.54 20.04 -2.25
CA LYS A 289 -10.62 19.34 -1.53
C LYS A 289 -10.06 18.19 -0.68
N LEU A 290 -9.09 17.43 -1.19
CA LEU A 290 -8.39 16.40 -0.43
C LEU A 290 -7.63 17.02 0.75
N GLU A 291 -6.84 18.08 0.49
CA GLU A 291 -6.13 18.80 1.54
C GLU A 291 -7.07 19.33 2.63
N ASN A 292 -8.22 19.90 2.26
CA ASN A 292 -9.19 20.37 3.25
C ASN A 292 -9.82 19.23 4.06
N THR A 293 -10.03 18.07 3.45
CA THR A 293 -10.51 16.87 4.15
C THR A 293 -9.48 16.41 5.20
N TRP A 294 -8.22 16.28 4.79
CA TRP A 294 -7.14 15.90 5.71
C TRP A 294 -6.93 16.91 6.83
N LYS A 295 -7.02 18.21 6.52
CA LYS A 295 -6.93 19.30 7.50
C LYS A 295 -8.03 19.20 8.56
N LYS A 296 -9.26 18.88 8.16
CA LYS A 296 -10.39 18.70 9.07
C LYS A 296 -10.15 17.53 10.01
N ALA A 297 -9.72 16.38 9.49
CA ALA A 297 -9.39 15.20 10.29
C ALA A 297 -8.29 15.48 11.35
N LEU A 298 -7.19 16.11 10.93
CA LEU A 298 -6.11 16.53 11.85
C LEU A 298 -6.54 17.61 12.87
N SER A 299 -7.71 18.22 12.69
CA SER A 299 -8.27 19.21 13.61
C SER A 299 -9.52 18.73 14.32
N ALA A 300 -9.87 17.44 14.20
CA ALA A 300 -10.93 16.81 14.98
C ALA A 300 -10.55 16.73 16.46
N GLU A 301 -11.52 16.42 17.31
CA GLU A 301 -11.33 16.23 18.75
C GLU A 301 -11.89 14.84 19.14
N PRO A 302 -11.03 13.82 19.41
CA PRO A 302 -9.56 13.86 19.33
C PRO A 302 -9.03 13.96 17.88
N PRO A 303 -7.81 14.48 17.66
CA PRO A 303 -7.23 14.55 16.32
C PRO A 303 -7.06 13.17 15.68
N GLU A 304 -7.44 13.05 14.43
CA GLU A 304 -7.25 11.80 13.67
C GLU A 304 -5.90 11.81 12.94
N GLU A 305 -5.25 10.65 12.90
CA GLU A 305 -4.03 10.46 12.13
C GLU A 305 -4.35 10.45 10.62
N VAL A 306 -3.56 11.11 9.77
CA VAL A 306 -3.75 11.04 8.32
C VAL A 306 -2.49 10.53 7.65
N LYS A 307 -2.56 9.37 7.01
CA LYS A 307 -1.46 8.78 6.22
C LYS A 307 -1.73 9.01 4.75
N VAL A 308 -0.74 9.48 4.01
CA VAL A 308 -0.83 9.69 2.56
C VAL A 308 0.30 9.01 1.83
N LYS A 309 0.01 8.57 0.61
CA LYS A 309 0.95 8.04 -0.37
C LYS A 309 0.55 8.57 -1.74
N ILE A 310 1.46 9.27 -2.38
CA ILE A 310 1.22 10.03 -3.61
C ILE A 310 2.22 9.60 -4.67
N LEU A 311 1.72 9.19 -5.82
CA LEU A 311 2.51 8.72 -6.95
C LEU A 311 2.19 9.58 -8.18
N PRO A 312 3.05 10.56 -8.51
CA PRO A 312 3.02 11.20 -9.81
C PRO A 312 3.38 10.19 -10.91
N VAL A 313 2.57 10.14 -11.96
CA VAL A 313 2.79 9.24 -13.11
C VAL A 313 3.10 10.08 -14.33
N TYR A 314 4.22 9.78 -15.00
CA TYR A 314 4.73 10.55 -16.13
C TYR A 314 4.57 9.81 -17.45
N LYS A 315 4.54 10.58 -18.54
CA LYS A 315 4.56 10.07 -19.91
C LYS A 315 5.92 10.36 -20.56
N GLY A 316 6.62 9.30 -20.98
CA GLY A 316 7.96 9.41 -21.54
C GLY A 316 8.91 10.18 -20.62
N ASN A 317 9.65 11.14 -21.17
CA ASN A 317 10.67 11.91 -20.45
C ASN A 317 10.16 13.28 -19.94
N SER A 318 8.85 13.52 -19.96
CA SER A 318 8.25 14.77 -19.46
C SER A 318 8.52 14.97 -17.97
N LYS A 319 8.92 16.18 -17.56
CA LYS A 319 8.97 16.61 -16.15
C LYS A 319 7.59 16.97 -15.58
N ARG A 320 6.55 17.08 -16.43
CA ARG A 320 5.14 17.26 -16.01
C ARG A 320 4.46 15.89 -15.87
N PRO A 321 3.90 15.56 -14.69
CA PRO A 321 3.07 14.37 -14.50
C PRO A 321 1.85 14.40 -15.42
N GLU A 322 1.44 13.25 -15.94
CA GLU A 322 0.18 13.06 -16.67
C GLU A 322 -1.00 12.92 -15.70
N ARG A 323 -0.77 12.30 -14.53
CA ARG A 323 -1.78 12.09 -13.48
C ARG A 323 -1.13 11.83 -12.12
N PHE A 324 -1.95 11.79 -11.08
CA PHE A 324 -1.56 11.48 -9.71
C PHE A 324 -2.40 10.34 -9.17
N ILE A 325 -1.75 9.32 -8.59
CA ILE A 325 -2.42 8.29 -7.80
C ILE A 325 -2.17 8.63 -6.33
N ILE A 326 -3.25 8.85 -5.59
CA ILE A 326 -3.22 9.28 -4.19
C ILE A 326 -3.93 8.19 -3.38
N GLU A 327 -3.23 7.61 -2.43
CA GLU A 327 -3.77 6.69 -1.43
C GLU A 327 -3.70 7.41 -0.09
N TYR A 328 -4.82 7.50 0.64
CA TYR A 328 -4.81 8.11 1.97
C TYR A 328 -5.76 7.41 2.95
N ASN A 329 -5.40 7.38 4.22
CA ASN A 329 -6.20 6.84 5.31
C ASN A 329 -6.31 7.90 6.42
N ILE A 330 -7.48 7.99 7.04
CA ILE A 330 -7.78 8.91 8.14
C ILE A 330 -8.18 8.07 9.36
N GLY A 331 -7.50 8.22 10.49
CA GLY A 331 -7.69 7.39 11.67
C GLY A 331 -7.65 5.90 11.33
N ASP A 332 -8.68 5.18 11.74
CA ASP A 332 -8.84 3.76 11.46
C ASP A 332 -9.62 3.46 10.17
N ASP A 333 -9.89 4.45 9.31
CA ASP A 333 -10.60 4.28 8.03
C ASP A 333 -9.83 3.38 7.05
N ILE A 334 -10.49 2.97 5.97
CA ILE A 334 -9.83 2.38 4.80
C ILE A 334 -8.92 3.38 4.09
N PHE A 335 -7.88 2.85 3.44
CA PHE A 335 -7.16 3.65 2.46
C PHE A 335 -8.10 3.94 1.30
N LYS A 336 -8.40 5.21 1.08
CA LYS A 336 -9.13 5.73 -0.06
C LYS A 336 -8.13 5.99 -1.17
N LYS A 337 -8.45 5.56 -2.39
CA LYS A 337 -7.64 5.82 -3.59
C LYS A 337 -8.30 6.88 -4.46
N LYS A 338 -7.51 7.83 -4.94
CA LYS A 338 -7.91 8.83 -5.95
C LYS A 338 -6.91 8.83 -7.09
N ASN A 339 -7.42 8.74 -8.31
CA ASN A 339 -6.64 8.96 -9.51
C ASN A 339 -7.12 10.26 -10.14
N LEU A 340 -6.23 11.24 -10.23
CA LEU A 340 -6.53 12.56 -10.74
C LEU A 340 -5.66 12.81 -11.97
N LYS A 341 -6.28 12.98 -13.15
CA LYS A 341 -5.54 13.44 -14.33
C LYS A 341 -5.00 14.84 -14.07
N ASN A 342 -3.80 15.13 -14.55
CA ASN A 342 -3.20 16.46 -14.44
C ASN A 342 -3.79 17.41 -15.50
N ALA A 343 -5.08 17.69 -15.35
CA ALA A 343 -5.95 18.43 -16.25
C ALA A 343 -7.12 19.05 -15.46
N PRO A 344 -7.88 19.98 -16.05
CA PRO A 344 -8.99 20.63 -15.35
C PRO A 344 -10.00 19.64 -14.77
N GLY A 345 -10.37 19.81 -13.50
CA GLY A 345 -11.30 18.94 -12.78
C GLY A 345 -10.74 17.56 -12.39
N GLY A 346 -9.50 17.22 -12.74
CA GLY A 346 -8.88 15.95 -12.38
C GLY A 346 -9.40 14.72 -13.16
N LYS A 347 -10.11 14.93 -14.27
CA LYS A 347 -10.81 13.88 -15.04
C LYS A 347 -10.14 13.51 -16.34
#